data_AF-A0A7S3I0K7-F1
#
_entry.id   AF-A0A7S3I0K7-F1
#
_cell.length_a   1.000
_cell.length_b   1.000
_cell.length_c   1.000
_cell.angle_alpha   90.00
_cell.angle_beta   90.00
_cell.angle_gamma   90.00
#
_symmetry.space_group_name_H-M   'P 1'
#
loop_
_entity.id
_entity.type
_entity.pdbx_description
1 polymer ?
#
loop_
_entity_poly.entity_id
_entity_poly.type
_entity_poly.pdbx_seq_one_letter_code
_entity_poly.pdbx_strand_id
1 'polypeptide(L)'
;MSLGTEWSVAFTLNGITLILLSLTYLGFALGSHIFMARIVAACANFWLICVHLSAIIVTLVHRFSLKGKLASICQDGSVFEGWGQEMSSSWTFEKDSQMMTVILFIQMFVIFILCCHGSLPLRQMRVKAVKK
;
A
#
# COMPACT_ATOMS: atom_id res chain seq x y z
N MET A 1 -8.63 -6.62 -25.41
CA MET A 1 -7.88 -5.56 -24.69
C MET A 1 -8.86 -4.51 -24.26
N SER A 2 -9.13 -4.37 -22.96
CA SER A 2 -9.94 -3.26 -22.45
C SER A 2 -9.18 -1.95 -22.66
N LEU A 3 -9.82 -0.93 -23.22
CA LEU A 3 -9.26 0.40 -23.47
C LEU A 3 -9.24 1.28 -22.19
N GLY A 4 -9.04 0.68 -21.01
CA GLY A 4 -9.05 1.39 -19.73
C GLY A 4 -7.66 1.87 -19.29
N THR A 5 -7.63 2.80 -18.33
CA THR A 5 -6.39 3.24 -17.64
C THR A 5 -5.87 2.19 -16.65
N GLU A 6 -6.70 1.20 -16.31
CA GLU A 6 -6.42 0.13 -15.33
C GLU A 6 -6.08 0.65 -13.92
N TRP A 7 -6.42 1.91 -13.62
CA TRP A 7 -6.16 2.52 -12.32
C TRP A 7 -6.91 1.82 -11.18
N SER A 8 -8.07 1.22 -11.46
CA SER A 8 -8.82 0.40 -10.49
C SER A 8 -7.98 -0.76 -9.94
N VAL A 9 -7.16 -1.39 -10.78
CA VAL A 9 -6.26 -2.48 -10.37
C VAL A 9 -5.19 -1.95 -9.43
N ALA A 10 -4.57 -0.81 -9.76
CA ALA A 10 -3.58 -0.17 -8.91
C ALA A 10 -4.17 0.24 -7.56
N PHE A 11 -5.34 0.88 -7.53
CA PHE A 11 -6.02 1.25 -6.28
C PHE A 11 -6.34 0.03 -5.41
N THR A 12 -6.88 -1.03 -6.02
CA THR A 12 -7.23 -2.27 -5.30
C THR A 12 -6.00 -2.94 -4.72
N LEU A 13 -4.93 -3.08 -5.50
CA LEU A 13 -3.66 -3.67 -5.06
C LEU A 13 -3.04 -2.85 -3.91
N ASN A 14 -3.03 -1.53 -4.02
CA ASN A 14 -2.53 -0.64 -2.97
C ASN A 14 -3.36 -0.75 -1.68
N GLY A 15 -4.69 -0.77 -1.79
CA GLY A 15 -5.60 -0.90 -0.65
C GLY A 15 -5.40 -2.21 0.09
N ILE A 16 -5.39 -3.34 -0.63
CA ILE A 16 -5.17 -4.67 -0.04
C ILE A 16 -3.80 -4.73 0.64
N THR A 17 -2.75 -4.22 -0.02
CA THR A 17 -1.40 -4.20 0.52
C THR A 17 -1.33 -3.43 1.84
N LEU A 18 -1.92 -2.24 1.91
CA LEU A 18 -1.92 -1.42 3.13
C LEU A 18 -2.71 -2.06 4.27
N ILE A 19 -3.82 -2.74 3.96
CA ILE A 19 -4.59 -3.50 4.97
C ILE A 19 -3.77 -4.67 5.52
N LEU A 20 -3.17 -5.48 4.66
CA LEU A 20 -2.34 -6.62 5.07
C LEU A 20 -1.12 -6.17 5.90
N LEU A 21 -0.51 -5.05 5.51
CA LEU A 21 0.58 -4.46 6.26
C LEU A 21 0.12 -4.00 7.64
N SER A 22 -1.03 -3.33 7.73
CA SER A 22 -1.62 -2.89 9.00
C SER A 22 -1.88 -4.06 9.94
N LEU A 23 -2.44 -5.17 9.44
CA LEU A 23 -2.65 -6.40 10.21
C LEU A 23 -1.33 -7.00 10.72
N THR A 24 -0.27 -6.96 9.91
CA THR A 24 1.05 -7.45 10.29
C THR A 24 1.67 -6.61 11.41
N TYR A 25 1.46 -5.29 11.37
CA TYR A 25 1.88 -4.37 12.44
C TYR A 25 1.10 -4.56 13.74
N LEU A 26 -0.19 -4.89 13.68
CA LEU A 26 -0.93 -5.32 14.87
C LEU A 26 -0.32 -6.60 15.45
N GLY A 27 0.12 -7.53 14.60
CA GLY A 27 0.88 -8.72 15.02
C GLY A 27 2.19 -8.36 15.74
N PHE A 28 2.94 -7.36 15.27
CA PHE A 28 4.13 -6.86 15.97
C PHE A 28 3.80 -6.19 17.31
N ALA A 29 2.68 -5.45 17.40
CA ALA A 29 2.21 -4.84 18.64
C ALA A 29 1.84 -5.92 19.68
N LEU A 30 1.08 -6.96 19.28
CA LEU A 30 0.81 -8.14 20.12
C LEU A 30 2.09 -8.90 20.47
N GLY A 31 3.03 -8.93 19.53
CA GLY A 31 4.36 -9.50 19.68
C GLY A 31 5.23 -8.86 20.76
N SER A 32 4.82 -7.70 21.29
CA SER A 32 5.44 -7.12 22.50
C SER A 32 5.18 -7.96 23.76
N HIS A 33 4.08 -8.71 23.78
CA HIS A 33 3.69 -9.59 24.88
C HIS A 33 3.94 -11.07 24.57
N ILE A 34 3.79 -11.48 23.30
CA ILE A 34 3.90 -12.89 22.88
C ILE A 34 5.01 -13.03 21.83
N PHE A 35 6.15 -13.61 22.21
CA PHE A 35 7.31 -13.74 21.33
C PHE A 35 7.01 -14.47 20.01
N MET A 36 6.18 -15.53 20.05
CA MET A 36 5.80 -16.27 18.84
C MET A 36 5.01 -15.42 17.85
N ALA A 37 4.10 -14.55 18.33
CA ALA A 37 3.36 -13.63 17.47
C ALA A 37 4.29 -12.66 16.73
N ARG A 38 5.37 -12.21 17.39
CA ARG A 38 6.41 -11.38 16.78
C ARG A 38 7.17 -12.11 15.66
N ILE A 39 7.52 -13.39 15.85
CA ILE A 39 8.21 -14.17 14.80
C ILE A 39 7.30 -14.36 13.59
N VAL A 40 6.04 -14.75 13.81
CA VAL A 40 5.07 -14.93 12.72
C VAL A 40 4.86 -13.63 11.95
N ALA A 41 4.69 -12.51 12.66
CA ALA A 41 4.58 -11.19 12.04
C ALA A 41 5.84 -10.81 11.24
N ALA A 42 7.05 -11.14 11.73
CA ALA A 42 8.30 -10.89 11.01
C ALA A 42 8.39 -11.69 9.70
N CYS A 43 8.05 -12.98 9.73
CA CYS A 43 8.02 -13.82 8.53
C CYS A 43 6.99 -13.33 7.52
N ALA A 44 5.78 -12.97 7.96
CA ALA A 44 4.74 -12.42 7.10
C ALA A 44 5.16 -11.07 6.47
N ASN A 45 5.80 -10.21 7.25
CA ASN A 45 6.27 -8.90 6.81
C ASN A 45 7.30 -9.00 5.68
N PHE A 46 8.18 -10.02 5.71
CA PHE A 46 9.15 -10.24 4.64
C PHE A 46 8.49 -10.49 3.28
N TRP A 47 7.44 -11.31 3.22
CA TRP A 47 6.71 -11.53 1.97
C TRP A 47 5.90 -10.30 1.55
N LEU A 48 5.30 -9.62 2.51
CA LEU A 48 4.50 -8.43 2.25
C LEU A 48 5.32 -7.26 1.72
N ILE A 49 6.60 -7.13 2.08
CA ILE A 49 7.43 -6.05 1.54
C ILE A 49 7.65 -6.21 0.03
N CYS A 50 7.78 -7.44 -0.46
CA CYS A 50 7.89 -7.73 -1.89
C CYS A 50 6.59 -7.37 -2.62
N VAL A 51 5.43 -7.67 -2.02
CA VAL A 51 4.12 -7.27 -2.55
C VAL A 51 3.97 -5.75 -2.54
N HIS A 52 4.43 -5.07 -1.49
CA HIS A 52 4.39 -3.62 -1.38
C HIS A 52 5.24 -2.94 -2.46
N LEU A 53 6.48 -3.41 -2.67
CA LEU A 53 7.32 -2.92 -3.76
C LEU A 53 6.68 -3.15 -5.12
N SER A 54 6.04 -4.30 -5.32
CA SER A 54 5.31 -4.59 -6.55
C SER A 54 4.13 -3.62 -6.75
N ALA A 55 3.38 -3.31 -5.70
CA ALA A 55 2.28 -2.35 -5.73
C ALA A 55 2.74 -0.93 -6.12
N ILE A 56 3.90 -0.49 -5.59
CA ILE A 56 4.53 0.78 -5.97
C ILE A 56 4.89 0.78 -7.46
N ILE A 57 5.54 -0.28 -7.95
CA ILE A 57 5.95 -0.38 -9.35
C ILE A 57 4.72 -0.35 -10.27
N VAL A 58 3.68 -1.12 -9.96
CA VAL A 58 2.40 -1.13 -10.70
C VAL A 58 1.80 0.27 -10.73
N THR A 59 1.77 0.96 -9.59
CA THR A 59 1.27 2.34 -9.50
C THR A 59 2.08 3.30 -10.38
N LEU A 60 3.41 3.22 -10.34
CA LEU A 60 4.30 4.03 -11.17
C LEU A 60 4.06 3.78 -12.67
N VAL A 61 3.97 2.51 -13.08
CA VAL A 61 3.75 2.13 -14.48
C VAL A 61 2.41 2.68 -14.98
N HIS A 62 1.32 2.47 -14.25
CA HIS A 62 0.01 2.94 -14.70
C HIS A 62 -0.14 4.46 -14.64
N ARG A 63 0.39 5.12 -13.60
CA ARG A 63 0.29 6.59 -13.43
C ARG A 63 1.11 7.36 -14.47
N PHE A 64 2.32 6.89 -14.78
CA PHE A 64 3.27 7.58 -15.66
C PHE A 64 3.33 7.03 -17.09
N SER A 65 2.52 6.01 -17.42
CA SER A 65 2.29 5.60 -18.81
C SER A 65 1.71 6.76 -19.63
N LEU A 66 1.86 6.71 -20.97
CA LEU A 66 1.26 7.71 -21.86
C LEU A 66 -0.26 7.83 -21.63
N LYS A 67 -0.95 6.70 -21.47
CA LYS A 67 -2.39 6.65 -21.15
C LYS A 67 -2.70 7.32 -19.81
N GLY A 68 -1.92 7.02 -18.77
CA GLY A 68 -2.09 7.62 -17.45
C GLY A 68 -1.85 9.12 -17.44
N LYS A 69 -0.87 9.61 -18.23
CA LYS A 69 -0.62 11.04 -18.39
C LYS A 69 -1.78 11.76 -19.07
N LEU A 70 -2.31 11.19 -20.15
CA LEU A 70 -3.48 11.73 -20.85
C LEU A 70 -4.73 11.71 -19.97
N ALA A 71 -4.95 10.64 -19.21
CA ALA A 71 -6.04 10.58 -18.24
C ALA A 71 -5.88 11.60 -17.11
N SER A 72 -4.65 11.91 -16.68
CA SER A 72 -4.43 12.87 -15.59
C SER A 72 -4.77 14.32 -15.90
N ILE A 73 -4.93 14.67 -17.18
CA ILE A 73 -5.40 16.00 -17.61
C ILE A 73 -6.87 15.99 -18.04
N CYS A 74 -7.52 14.83 -18.01
CA CYS A 74 -8.91 14.67 -18.40
C CYS A 74 -9.82 15.08 -17.24
N GLN A 75 -10.67 16.06 -17.50
CA GLN A 75 -11.64 16.59 -16.53
C GLN A 75 -13.00 15.89 -16.62
N ASP A 76 -13.13 14.90 -17.51
CA ASP A 76 -14.35 14.12 -17.61
C ASP A 76 -14.56 13.27 -16.36
N GLY A 77 -15.83 13.03 -16.03
CA GLY A 77 -16.21 12.22 -14.89
C GLY A 77 -15.70 10.79 -15.03
N SER A 78 -15.09 10.24 -13.98
CA SER A 78 -14.62 8.84 -13.98
C SER A 78 -15.62 7.87 -13.37
N VAL A 79 -16.74 8.37 -12.83
CA VAL A 79 -17.82 7.58 -12.22
C VAL A 79 -19.01 7.47 -13.17
N PHE A 80 -19.40 6.23 -13.44
CA PHE A 80 -20.59 5.92 -14.23
C PHE A 80 -21.81 5.80 -13.30
N GLU A 81 -22.77 6.74 -13.40
CA GLU A 81 -23.97 6.76 -12.56
C GLU A 81 -25.15 5.95 -13.14
N GLY A 82 -25.11 5.58 -14.41
CA GLY A 82 -26.13 4.74 -15.03
C GLY A 82 -26.36 5.05 -16.50
N TRP A 83 -27.16 4.21 -17.17
CA TRP A 83 -27.54 4.41 -18.57
C TRP A 83 -28.50 5.60 -18.70
N GLY A 84 -28.07 6.66 -19.40
CA GLY A 84 -28.87 7.86 -19.63
C GLY A 84 -28.64 9.01 -18.65
N GLN A 85 -27.68 8.87 -17.72
CA GLN A 85 -27.21 9.96 -16.87
C GLN A 85 -25.87 10.49 -17.39
N GLU A 86 -25.66 11.80 -17.30
CA GLU A 86 -24.36 12.41 -17.56
C GLU A 86 -23.33 11.87 -16.56
N MET A 87 -22.07 11.73 -16.99
CA MET A 87 -21.00 11.32 -16.09
C MET A 87 -20.91 12.28 -14.91
N SER A 88 -20.77 11.74 -13.70
CA SER A 88 -20.72 12.54 -12.48
C SER A 88 -19.59 13.57 -12.55
N SER A 89 -19.91 14.85 -12.40
CA SER A 89 -18.90 15.91 -12.30
C SER A 89 -18.21 15.94 -10.92
N SER A 90 -18.69 15.14 -9.97
CA SER A 90 -18.15 15.09 -8.61
C SER A 90 -16.73 14.50 -8.57
N TRP A 91 -16.43 13.55 -9.45
CA TRP A 91 -15.19 12.80 -9.46
C TRP A 91 -14.65 12.61 -10.88
N THR A 92 -13.43 13.06 -11.12
CA THR A 92 -12.82 13.15 -12.47
C THR A 92 -11.53 12.34 -12.54
N PHE A 93 -11.10 12.00 -13.76
CA PHE A 93 -9.81 11.34 -13.97
C PHE A 93 -8.62 12.18 -13.46
N GLU A 94 -8.70 13.51 -13.55
CA GLU A 94 -7.71 14.40 -12.94
C GLU A 94 -7.60 14.15 -11.42
N LYS A 95 -8.73 14.10 -10.70
CA LYS A 95 -8.76 13.84 -9.24
C LYS A 95 -8.25 12.44 -8.91
N ASP A 96 -8.63 11.42 -9.68
CA ASP A 96 -8.09 10.06 -9.52
C ASP A 96 -6.57 10.04 -9.64
N SER A 97 -6.02 10.81 -10.59
CA SER A 97 -4.58 10.88 -10.81
C SER A 97 -3.84 11.53 -9.63
N GLN A 98 -4.46 12.54 -9.00
CA GLN A 98 -3.94 13.19 -7.80
C GLN A 98 -3.96 12.20 -6.63
N MET A 99 -5.05 11.46 -6.46
CA MET A 99 -5.17 10.42 -5.43
C MET A 99 -4.14 9.31 -5.62
N MET A 100 -3.89 8.84 -6.84
CA MET A 100 -2.81 7.88 -7.10
C MET A 100 -1.44 8.41 -6.67
N THR A 101 -1.15 9.68 -6.96
CA THR A 101 0.11 10.32 -6.55
C THR A 101 0.21 10.44 -5.02
N VAL A 102 -0.88 10.80 -4.33
CA VAL A 102 -0.93 10.82 -2.86
C VAL A 102 -0.67 9.43 -2.28
N ILE A 103 -1.34 8.39 -2.79
CA ILE A 103 -1.13 7.00 -2.34
C ILE A 103 0.31 6.56 -2.54
N LEU A 104 0.91 6.90 -3.69
CA LEU A 104 2.32 6.60 -3.96
C LEU A 104 3.24 7.23 -2.90
N PHE A 105 3.04 8.50 -2.55
CA PHE A 105 3.82 9.15 -1.50
C PHE A 105 3.61 8.50 -0.12
N ILE A 106 2.37 8.15 0.23
CA ILE A 106 2.07 7.43 1.47
C ILE A 106 2.82 6.09 1.50
N GLN A 107 2.81 5.32 0.43
CA GLN A 107 3.51 4.04 0.36
C GLN A 107 5.03 4.18 0.49
N MET A 108 5.63 5.16 -0.21
CA MET A 108 7.05 5.46 -0.10
C MET A 108 7.43 5.84 1.33
N PHE A 109 6.59 6.63 2.00
CA PHE A 109 6.79 7.02 3.39
C PHE A 109 6.67 5.82 4.35
N VAL A 110 5.70 4.93 4.13
CA VAL A 110 5.55 3.71 4.92
C VAL A 110 6.75 2.76 4.77
N ILE A 111 7.27 2.58 3.55
CA ILE A 111 8.51 1.81 3.33
C ILE A 111 9.69 2.45 4.03
N PHE A 112 9.81 3.78 3.99
CA PHE A 112 10.87 4.48 4.70
C PHE A 112 10.81 4.20 6.22
N ILE A 113 9.63 4.31 6.84
CA ILE A 113 9.44 3.98 8.27
C ILE A 113 9.80 2.51 8.55
N LEU A 114 9.40 1.58 7.69
CA LEU A 114 9.72 0.15 7.81
C LEU A 114 11.24 -0.07 7.87
N CYS A 115 12.01 0.56 6.99
CA CYS A 115 13.46 0.49 6.98
C CYS A 115 14.09 1.04 8.28
N CYS A 116 13.52 2.10 8.84
CA CYS A 116 13.97 2.68 10.11
C CYS A 116 13.61 1.82 11.33
N HIS A 117 12.52 1.05 11.31
CA HIS A 117 12.12 0.19 12.43
C HIS A 117 12.86 -1.15 12.47
N GLY A 118 13.29 -1.69 11.33
CA GLY A 118 14.04 -2.95 11.25
C GLY A 118 15.41 -2.93 11.93
N SER A 119 15.90 -1.76 12.34
CA SER A 119 17.18 -1.56 13.03
C SER A 119 17.06 -1.56 14.56
N LEU A 120 15.86 -1.68 15.14
CA LEU A 120 15.69 -1.75 16.59
C LEU A 120 16.04 -3.15 17.09
N PRO A 121 17.09 -3.32 17.92
CA PRO A 121 17.55 -4.63 18.36
C PRO A 121 16.43 -5.37 19.09
N LEU A 122 16.28 -6.66 18.78
CA LEU A 122 15.48 -7.61 19.55
C LEU A 122 15.84 -7.40 21.00
N ARG A 123 14.94 -6.72 21.74
CA ARG A 123 15.10 -6.38 23.15
C ARG A 123 15.76 -7.56 23.85
N GLN A 124 17.01 -7.38 24.28
CA GLN A 124 17.81 -8.42 24.90
C GLN A 124 16.93 -9.16 25.89
N MET A 125 16.56 -10.40 25.56
CA MET A 125 16.01 -11.29 26.57
C MET A 125 17.10 -11.36 27.62
N ARG A 126 16.88 -10.71 28.77
CA ARG A 126 17.68 -10.95 29.96
C ARG A 126 17.56 -12.44 30.21
N VAL A 127 18.54 -13.20 29.74
CA VAL A 127 18.78 -14.57 30.19
C VAL A 127 18.93 -14.41 31.69
N LYS A 128 17.89 -14.77 32.45
CA LYS A 128 18.04 -14.90 33.90
C LYS A 128 19.07 -16.01 34.06
N ALA A 129 20.30 -15.62 34.36
CA ALA A 129 21.37 -16.56 34.66
C ALA A 129 20.85 -17.46 35.79
N VAL A 130 20.62 -18.73 35.46
CA VAL A 130 20.31 -19.77 36.43
C VAL A 130 21.56 -19.88 37.29
N LYS A 131 21.53 -19.32 38.50
CA LYS A 131 22.54 -19.60 39.51
C LYS A 131 22.35 -21.07 39.89
N LYS A 132 23.30 -21.90 39.46
CA LYS A 132 23.53 -23.25 40.01
C LYS A 132 24.12 -23.12 41.41
#